data_AF-A0A7J7Y388-F1
#
_entry.id   AF-A0A7J7Y388-F1
#
_cell.length_a   1.000
_cell.length_b   1.000
_cell.length_c   1.000
_cell.angle_alpha   90.00
_cell.angle_beta   90.00
_cell.angle_gamma   90.00
#
_symmetry.space_group_name_H-M   'P 1'
#
loop_
_entity.id
_entity.type
_entity.pdbx_description
1 polymer ?
#
loop_
_entity_poly.entity_id
_entity_poly.type
_entity_poly.pdbx_seq_one_letter_code
_entity_poly.pdbx_strand_id
1 'polypeptide(L)'
;MRLMLRLGAEYKAYPAPLTSIRGRKPLFGEIGHTIMNLLVDLRNYQYTLHNIDQLLIHMEMGKSCIKIPRKKYNDVMKVINSSNEHVISIGASFSTEADSHLVCVQNDGVYQTQANSATGHPRKVTGASFVVFNGALKSSSGFLAKSSIVEDGLMVQITPETMDGLRLALREQKDFKITCGKVDAVDLREYVDICWVDPEEKGNKGVISSVDGISLQGFPSEKIKLEADFETDEKIVKCTEVFYFLKDQDVSVSATRYQFAKEIAMACSAALCPHLKTLKSNGMNKIGLRVSIDTDMVEFQAGSEGRLLPQHYLNDLDSALIPVIHGGTSNSTSLPLEIELVFFIIENLF
;
A
#
# COMPACT_ATOMS: atom_id res chain seq x y z
N MET A 1 -11.14 -0.38 7.10
CA MET A 1 -11.43 1.07 7.01
C MET A 1 -12.71 1.49 7.74
N ARG A 2 -13.86 0.84 7.52
CA ARG A 2 -15.15 1.19 8.16
C ARG A 2 -15.08 1.46 9.66
N LEU A 3 -14.48 0.56 10.46
CA LEU A 3 -14.33 0.75 11.91
C LEU A 3 -13.50 1.98 12.28
N MET A 4 -12.42 2.24 11.56
CA MET A 4 -11.55 3.41 11.78
C MET A 4 -12.35 4.71 11.60
N LEU A 5 -13.06 4.84 10.49
CA LEU A 5 -13.88 6.03 10.22
C LEU A 5 -15.07 6.16 11.20
N ARG A 6 -15.66 5.03 11.61
CA ARG A 6 -16.72 5.01 12.63
C ARG A 6 -16.24 5.48 14.00
N LEU A 7 -15.01 5.12 14.39
CA LEU A 7 -14.36 5.65 15.60
C LEU A 7 -14.11 7.15 15.48
N GLY A 8 -13.67 7.62 14.31
CA GLY A 8 -13.52 9.05 14.06
C GLY A 8 -14.82 9.83 14.23
N ALA A 9 -15.92 9.32 13.67
CA ALA A 9 -17.23 9.92 13.83
C ALA A 9 -17.71 9.93 15.30
N GLU A 10 -17.50 8.82 16.04
CA GLU A 10 -17.88 8.73 17.46
C GLU A 10 -17.17 9.80 18.31
N TYR A 11 -15.86 9.93 18.10
CA TYR A 11 -14.99 10.74 18.96
C TYR A 11 -14.65 12.10 18.36
N LYS A 12 -15.38 12.51 17.30
CA LYS A 12 -15.21 13.81 16.61
C LYS A 12 -13.75 14.09 16.22
N ALA A 13 -13.08 13.04 15.76
CA ALA A 13 -11.69 13.09 15.30
C ALA A 13 -11.64 12.61 13.85
N TYR A 14 -10.85 13.28 13.01
CA TYR A 14 -10.69 12.89 11.62
C TYR A 14 -9.23 12.49 11.32
N PRO A 15 -8.99 11.34 10.67
CA PRO A 15 -9.98 10.34 10.28
C PRO A 15 -10.43 9.43 11.44
N ALA A 16 -9.64 9.35 12.52
CA ALA A 16 -9.89 8.56 13.73
C ALA A 16 -9.12 9.13 14.92
N PRO A 17 -9.52 8.86 16.18
CA PRO A 17 -8.74 9.25 17.35
C PRO A 17 -7.44 8.45 17.44
N LEU A 18 -6.38 9.10 17.93
CA LEU A 18 -5.10 8.45 18.26
C LEU A 18 -5.07 7.88 19.69
N THR A 19 -6.09 8.16 20.48
CA THR A 19 -6.21 7.73 21.88
C THR A 19 -7.13 6.51 22.01
N SER A 20 -6.77 5.62 22.94
CA SER A 20 -7.57 4.45 23.29
C SER A 20 -8.44 4.73 24.51
N ILE A 21 -9.73 4.41 24.42
CA ILE A 21 -10.70 4.61 25.50
C ILE A 21 -11.18 3.24 25.99
N ARG A 22 -10.81 2.88 27.22
CA ARG A 22 -11.26 1.64 27.88
C ARG A 22 -12.71 1.77 28.34
N GLY A 23 -13.44 0.65 28.36
CA GLY A 23 -14.83 0.61 28.85
C GLY A 23 -15.87 1.28 27.94
N ARG A 24 -15.50 1.65 26.71
CA ARG A 24 -16.46 2.20 25.73
C ARG A 24 -17.48 1.15 25.28
N LYS A 25 -18.66 1.62 24.86
CA LYS A 25 -19.65 0.76 24.21
C LYS A 25 -19.16 0.28 22.83
N PRO A 26 -19.59 -0.91 22.36
CA PRO A 26 -19.38 -1.34 20.99
C PRO A 26 -20.03 -0.37 19.99
N LEU A 27 -19.38 -0.11 18.87
CA LEU A 27 -19.92 0.75 17.78
C LEU A 27 -20.63 -0.06 16.69
N PHE A 28 -20.37 -1.36 16.66
CA PHE A 28 -21.06 -2.36 15.87
C PHE A 28 -21.46 -3.49 16.81
N GLY A 29 -22.68 -3.97 16.69
CA GLY A 29 -23.25 -5.07 17.45
C GLY A 29 -23.45 -6.30 16.59
N GLU A 30 -24.58 -6.99 16.77
CA GLU A 30 -24.97 -8.10 15.91
C GLU A 30 -25.13 -7.65 14.46
N ILE A 31 -24.75 -8.51 13.52
CA ILE A 31 -24.80 -8.20 12.09
C ILE A 31 -26.27 -8.16 11.64
N GLY A 32 -26.72 -6.97 11.25
CA GLY A 32 -28.06 -6.78 10.69
C GLY A 32 -28.08 -6.85 9.16
N HIS A 33 -28.98 -6.08 8.55
CA HIS A 33 -29.12 -5.99 7.09
C HIS A 33 -28.09 -5.02 6.49
N THR A 34 -26.83 -5.45 6.40
CA THR A 34 -25.77 -4.71 5.72
C THR A 34 -25.53 -5.21 4.30
N ILE A 35 -25.17 -4.30 3.39
CA ILE A 35 -24.66 -4.64 2.04
C ILE A 35 -23.42 -5.54 2.12
N MET A 36 -22.65 -5.45 3.21
CA MET A 36 -21.47 -6.27 3.41
C MET A 36 -21.78 -7.75 3.49
N ASN A 37 -23.01 -8.16 3.82
CA ASN A 37 -23.43 -9.57 3.77
C ASN A 37 -23.37 -10.15 2.35
N LEU A 38 -23.41 -9.30 1.31
CA LEU A 38 -23.27 -9.73 -0.09
C LEU A 38 -21.82 -9.71 -0.57
N LEU A 39 -20.93 -9.00 0.15
CA LEU A 39 -19.56 -8.74 -0.28
C LEU A 39 -18.52 -9.51 0.55
N VAL A 40 -18.89 -9.96 1.76
CA VAL A 40 -18.00 -10.55 2.75
C VAL A 40 -18.74 -11.65 3.50
N ASP A 41 -18.06 -12.77 3.76
CA ASP A 41 -18.53 -13.78 4.71
C ASP A 41 -18.24 -13.33 6.13
N LEU A 42 -19.20 -12.65 6.76
CA LEU A 42 -19.07 -12.19 8.14
C LEU A 42 -19.27 -13.29 9.18
N ARG A 43 -19.66 -14.52 8.78
CA ARG A 43 -19.93 -15.63 9.70
C ARG A 43 -18.72 -16.53 9.86
N ASN A 44 -18.13 -16.99 8.75
CA ASN A 44 -16.99 -17.91 8.78
C ASN A 44 -15.70 -17.28 8.24
N TYR A 45 -15.74 -16.02 7.79
CA TYR A 45 -14.59 -15.28 7.25
C TYR A 45 -13.89 -15.99 6.08
N GLN A 46 -14.62 -16.79 5.31
CA GLN A 46 -14.06 -17.56 4.19
C GLN A 46 -13.63 -16.68 3.01
N TYR A 47 -14.32 -15.56 2.81
CA TYR A 47 -13.98 -14.58 1.78
C TYR A 47 -14.28 -13.17 2.25
N THR A 48 -13.57 -12.22 1.66
CA THR A 48 -13.74 -10.79 1.90
C THR A 48 -13.69 -10.03 0.58
N LEU A 49 -14.16 -8.79 0.62
CA LEU A 49 -14.03 -7.85 -0.48
C LEU A 49 -12.54 -7.65 -0.80
N HIS A 50 -12.19 -7.80 -2.07
CA HIS A 50 -10.82 -7.56 -2.54
C HIS A 50 -10.51 -6.06 -2.46
N ASN A 51 -9.58 -5.71 -1.58
CA ASN A 51 -9.11 -4.34 -1.45
C ASN A 51 -7.91 -4.11 -2.38
N ILE A 52 -7.99 -3.09 -3.24
CA ILE A 52 -6.86 -2.70 -4.08
C ILE A 52 -6.13 -1.56 -3.38
N ASP A 53 -4.91 -1.83 -2.95
CA ASP A 53 -4.09 -0.85 -2.26
C ASP A 53 -3.86 0.40 -3.13
N GLN A 54 -4.02 1.57 -2.52
CA GLN A 54 -3.99 2.91 -3.14
C GLN A 54 -5.08 3.17 -4.19
N LEU A 55 -6.07 2.29 -4.38
CA LEU A 55 -7.28 2.64 -5.10
C LEU A 55 -8.09 3.64 -4.28
N LEU A 56 -8.43 4.78 -4.86
CA LEU A 56 -9.16 5.85 -4.18
C LEU A 56 -10.49 6.09 -4.87
N ILE A 57 -11.54 6.32 -4.08
CA ILE A 57 -12.85 6.75 -4.59
C ILE A 57 -13.08 8.16 -4.10
N HIS A 58 -13.22 9.11 -5.01
CA HIS A 58 -13.44 10.54 -4.74
C HIS A 58 -14.80 10.95 -5.28
N MET A 59 -15.67 11.44 -4.41
CA MET A 59 -17.01 11.91 -4.77
C MET A 59 -17.06 13.44 -4.65
N GLU A 60 -17.48 14.08 -5.73
CA GLU A 60 -17.70 15.51 -5.88
C GLU A 60 -19.11 15.75 -6.44
N MET A 61 -19.55 17.02 -6.47
CA MET A 61 -20.86 17.37 -7.01
C MET A 61 -20.96 16.98 -8.50
N GLY A 62 -21.89 16.06 -8.81
CA GLY A 62 -22.13 15.58 -10.18
C GLY A 62 -21.05 14.64 -10.74
N LYS A 63 -20.03 14.28 -9.95
CA LYS A 63 -18.91 13.47 -10.43
C LYS A 63 -18.34 12.55 -9.34
N SER A 64 -18.16 11.28 -9.66
CA SER A 64 -17.38 10.34 -8.84
C SER A 64 -16.18 9.85 -9.65
N CYS A 65 -14.98 9.87 -9.06
CA CYS A 65 -13.76 9.38 -9.66
C CYS A 65 -13.24 8.16 -8.90
N ILE A 66 -13.04 7.05 -9.60
CA ILE A 66 -12.42 5.84 -9.09
C ILE A 66 -11.01 5.80 -9.67
N LYS A 67 -10.03 6.16 -8.85
CA LYS A 67 -8.62 6.29 -9.22
C LYS A 67 -7.90 4.98 -8.92
N ILE A 68 -7.45 4.29 -9.95
CA ILE A 68 -6.78 2.99 -9.87
C ILE A 68 -5.29 3.19 -10.18
N PRO A 69 -4.36 2.87 -9.27
CA PRO A 69 -2.93 2.94 -9.58
C PRO A 69 -2.55 2.00 -10.74
N ARG A 70 -1.85 2.50 -11.75
CA ARG A 70 -1.39 1.69 -12.91
C ARG A 70 -0.63 0.43 -12.48
N LYS A 71 0.25 0.56 -11.48
CA LYS A 71 1.01 -0.56 -10.90
C LYS A 71 0.15 -1.68 -10.28
N LYS A 72 -1.13 -1.44 -10.01
CA LYS A 72 -2.06 -2.42 -9.43
C LYS A 72 -2.87 -3.19 -10.47
N TYR A 73 -2.47 -3.15 -11.75
CA TYR A 73 -3.13 -3.87 -12.83
C TYR A 73 -3.37 -5.36 -12.52
N ASN A 74 -2.34 -6.06 -12.02
CA ASN A 74 -2.46 -7.48 -11.67
C ASN A 74 -3.51 -7.74 -10.58
N ASP A 75 -3.65 -6.84 -9.61
CA ASP A 75 -4.66 -6.98 -8.55
C ASP A 75 -6.08 -6.69 -9.11
N VAL A 76 -6.22 -5.72 -10.01
CA VAL A 76 -7.47 -5.51 -10.76
C VAL A 76 -7.84 -6.75 -11.57
N MET A 77 -6.89 -7.39 -12.24
CA MET A 77 -7.15 -8.61 -13.01
C MET A 77 -7.62 -9.77 -12.13
N LYS A 78 -7.06 -9.93 -10.92
CA LYS A 78 -7.57 -10.91 -9.94
C LYS A 78 -9.03 -10.63 -9.59
N VAL A 79 -9.41 -9.36 -9.39
CA VAL A 79 -10.81 -9.00 -9.13
C VAL A 79 -11.68 -9.35 -10.33
N ILE A 80 -11.31 -8.95 -11.54
CA ILE A 80 -12.11 -9.20 -12.76
C ILE A 80 -12.30 -10.69 -13.01
N ASN A 81 -11.27 -11.51 -12.78
CA ASN A 81 -11.29 -12.94 -13.04
C ASN A 81 -12.04 -13.74 -11.95
N SER A 82 -12.13 -13.22 -10.71
CA SER A 82 -12.87 -13.85 -9.62
C SER A 82 -14.30 -13.33 -9.45
N SER A 83 -14.64 -12.23 -10.12
CA SER A 83 -15.96 -11.59 -10.03
C SER A 83 -17.01 -12.26 -10.92
N ASN A 84 -18.27 -12.24 -10.48
CA ASN A 84 -19.42 -12.65 -11.30
C ASN A 84 -19.58 -11.73 -12.52
N GLU A 85 -19.96 -12.25 -13.69
CA GLU A 85 -20.15 -11.49 -14.94
C GLU A 85 -21.03 -10.23 -14.78
N HIS A 86 -21.99 -10.21 -13.86
CA HIS A 86 -22.88 -9.06 -13.67
C HIS A 86 -22.49 -8.15 -12.50
N VAL A 87 -21.47 -8.48 -11.70
CA VAL A 87 -21.10 -7.70 -10.51
C VAL A 87 -19.59 -7.58 -10.38
N ILE A 88 -19.07 -6.36 -10.21
CA ILE A 88 -17.68 -6.10 -9.83
C ILE A 88 -17.69 -5.31 -8.54
N SER A 89 -17.05 -5.83 -7.49
CA SER A 89 -16.95 -5.17 -6.20
C SER A 89 -15.49 -4.98 -5.79
N ILE A 90 -15.11 -3.76 -5.45
CA ILE A 90 -13.72 -3.42 -5.11
C ILE A 90 -13.70 -2.59 -3.82
N GLY A 91 -12.86 -2.97 -2.87
CA GLY A 91 -12.53 -2.18 -1.69
C GLY A 91 -11.50 -1.08 -2.04
N ALA A 92 -11.63 0.07 -1.38
CA ALA A 92 -10.74 1.22 -1.56
C ALA A 92 -9.89 1.50 -0.32
N SER A 93 -8.76 2.17 -0.54
CA SER A 93 -7.89 2.70 0.51
C SER A 93 -8.39 4.05 1.03
N PHE A 94 -7.95 4.41 2.23
CA PHE A 94 -8.19 5.74 2.79
C PHE A 94 -7.47 6.80 1.94
N SER A 95 -8.18 7.86 1.58
CA SER A 95 -7.60 8.98 0.83
C SER A 95 -7.26 10.13 1.75
N THR A 96 -5.97 10.47 1.85
CA THR A 96 -5.50 11.69 2.52
C THR A 96 -5.77 12.97 1.72
N GLU A 97 -6.16 12.84 0.45
CA GLU A 97 -6.51 13.97 -0.44
C GLU A 97 -7.97 14.39 -0.28
N ALA A 98 -8.82 13.53 0.27
CA ALA A 98 -10.21 13.82 0.55
C ALA A 98 -10.35 14.61 1.86
N ASP A 99 -11.18 15.66 1.84
CA ASP A 99 -11.50 16.47 3.02
C ASP A 99 -12.53 15.80 3.94
N SER A 100 -13.18 14.75 3.46
CA SER A 100 -14.20 13.99 4.17
C SER A 100 -14.29 12.55 3.69
N HIS A 101 -14.91 11.66 4.48
CA HIS A 101 -15.25 10.29 4.09
C HIS A 101 -16.67 9.92 4.50
N LEU A 102 -17.29 9.04 3.72
CA LEU A 102 -18.51 8.34 4.10
C LEU A 102 -18.24 7.42 5.30
N VAL A 103 -19.18 7.37 6.22
CA VAL A 103 -19.13 6.57 7.44
C VAL A 103 -20.39 5.75 7.57
N CYS A 104 -20.22 4.43 7.73
CA CYS A 104 -21.33 3.53 8.02
C CYS A 104 -21.54 3.47 9.54
N VAL A 105 -22.73 3.86 9.99
CA VAL A 105 -23.14 3.85 11.41
C VAL A 105 -24.23 2.81 11.60
N GLN A 106 -24.07 1.94 12.60
CA GLN A 106 -25.07 0.96 12.97
C GLN A 106 -25.87 1.44 14.19
N ASN A 107 -27.20 1.46 14.05
CA ASN A 107 -28.15 1.72 15.13
C ASN A 107 -29.14 0.54 15.15
N ASP A 108 -29.12 -0.28 16.20
CA ASP A 108 -30.05 -1.40 16.41
C ASP A 108 -30.21 -2.34 15.20
N GLY A 109 -29.09 -2.75 14.59
CA GLY A 109 -29.10 -3.63 13.42
C GLY A 109 -29.33 -2.93 12.07
N VAL A 110 -29.70 -1.64 12.07
CA VAL A 110 -29.89 -0.83 10.87
C VAL A 110 -28.64 -0.01 10.57
N TYR A 111 -28.21 -0.01 9.30
CA TYR A 111 -27.03 0.71 8.85
C TYR A 111 -27.42 2.00 8.14
N GLN A 112 -26.73 3.08 8.47
CA GLN A 112 -26.98 4.41 7.95
C GLN A 112 -25.68 5.04 7.45
N THR A 113 -25.80 5.86 6.42
CA THR A 113 -24.71 6.67 5.89
C THR A 113 -24.60 7.98 6.66
N GLN A 114 -23.42 8.27 7.16
CA GLN A 114 -23.00 9.59 7.61
C GLN A 114 -21.74 10.01 6.85
N ALA A 115 -21.23 11.20 7.12
CA ALA A 115 -19.92 11.62 6.64
C ALA A 115 -19.17 12.35 7.75
N ASN A 116 -17.89 12.04 7.89
CA ASN A 116 -16.97 12.69 8.81
C ASN A 116 -15.97 13.51 7.99
N SER A 117 -15.56 14.69 8.49
CA SER A 117 -14.70 15.61 7.74
C SER A 117 -13.60 16.19 8.63
N ALA A 118 -12.51 16.62 8.00
CA ALA A 118 -11.54 17.49 8.66
C ALA A 118 -12.25 18.76 9.14
N THR A 119 -11.98 19.20 10.37
CA THR A 119 -12.68 20.36 10.97
C THR A 119 -12.41 21.64 10.18
N GLY A 120 -13.44 22.47 9.98
CA GLY A 120 -13.30 23.85 9.51
C GLY A 120 -13.37 24.10 8.00
N HIS A 121 -13.61 23.07 7.17
CA HIS A 121 -13.72 23.24 5.71
C HIS A 121 -15.04 22.68 5.16
N PRO A 122 -15.68 23.35 4.19
CA PRO A 122 -16.81 22.77 3.46
C PRO A 122 -16.35 21.53 2.69
N ARG A 123 -17.21 20.51 2.61
CA ARG A 123 -16.91 19.27 1.89
C ARG A 123 -16.81 19.54 0.40
N LYS A 124 -15.67 19.23 -0.20
CA LYS A 124 -15.46 19.32 -1.64
C LYS A 124 -15.28 17.93 -2.24
N VAL A 125 -14.43 17.11 -1.61
CA VAL A 125 -14.12 15.74 -2.03
C VAL A 125 -14.39 14.79 -0.88
N THR A 126 -15.40 13.93 -1.05
CA THR A 126 -15.76 12.89 -0.09
C THR A 126 -15.25 11.53 -0.55
N GLY A 127 -14.45 10.87 0.28
CA GLY A 127 -13.95 9.52 0.03
C GLY A 127 -14.97 8.43 0.37
N ALA A 128 -14.92 7.31 -0.34
CA ALA A 128 -15.76 6.13 -0.08
C ALA A 128 -14.93 4.87 0.17
N SER A 129 -15.53 3.88 0.85
CA SER A 129 -14.87 2.65 1.29
C SER A 129 -14.80 1.54 0.27
N PHE A 130 -15.75 1.50 -0.66
CA PHE A 130 -15.82 0.50 -1.70
C PHE A 130 -16.67 1.01 -2.86
N VAL A 131 -16.55 0.34 -4.01
CA VAL A 131 -17.45 0.50 -5.14
C VAL A 131 -18.02 -0.85 -5.56
N VAL A 132 -19.30 -0.88 -5.92
CA VAL A 132 -19.95 -2.02 -6.56
C VAL A 132 -20.53 -1.57 -7.89
N PHE A 133 -20.09 -2.17 -8.99
CA PHE A 133 -20.73 -2.08 -10.28
C PHE A 133 -21.70 -3.24 -10.44
N ASN A 134 -22.95 -2.93 -10.77
CA ASN A 134 -24.02 -3.91 -10.93
C ASN A 134 -24.63 -3.79 -12.33
N GLY A 135 -24.41 -4.80 -13.17
CA GLY A 135 -24.84 -4.91 -14.56
C GLY A 135 -26.33 -5.26 -14.75
N ALA A 136 -27.16 -5.14 -13.73
CA ALA A 136 -28.58 -5.54 -13.76
C ALA A 136 -29.55 -4.41 -14.17
N LEU A 137 -29.05 -3.27 -14.69
CA LEU A 137 -29.93 -2.19 -15.11
C LEU A 137 -30.65 -2.57 -16.42
N LYS A 138 -31.98 -2.65 -16.36
CA LYS A 138 -32.81 -2.94 -17.53
C LYS A 138 -32.90 -1.72 -18.44
N SER A 139 -32.79 -1.93 -19.76
CA SER A 139 -32.92 -0.88 -20.78
C SER A 139 -34.30 -0.19 -20.74
N SER A 140 -35.33 -0.88 -20.25
CA SER A 140 -36.67 -0.32 -20.04
C SER A 140 -36.79 0.63 -18.85
N SER A 141 -35.73 0.82 -18.05
CA SER A 141 -35.76 1.68 -16.87
C SER A 141 -35.77 3.18 -17.20
N GLY A 142 -35.42 3.56 -18.42
CA GLY A 142 -35.26 4.97 -18.82
C GLY A 142 -34.00 5.66 -18.26
N PHE A 143 -33.08 4.88 -17.67
CA PHE A 143 -31.79 5.36 -17.16
C PHE A 143 -30.64 4.81 -18.00
N LEU A 144 -29.61 5.62 -18.20
CA LEU A 144 -28.33 5.20 -18.78
C LEU A 144 -27.52 4.40 -17.75
N ALA A 145 -27.42 4.96 -16.54
CA ALA A 145 -26.85 4.34 -15.35
C ALA A 145 -27.41 5.03 -14.10
N LYS A 146 -27.28 4.40 -12.94
CA LYS A 146 -27.63 4.99 -11.64
C LYS A 146 -26.44 4.92 -10.70
N SER A 147 -26.02 6.06 -10.18
CA SER A 147 -25.04 6.16 -9.09
C SER A 147 -25.79 6.39 -7.78
N SER A 148 -25.40 5.69 -6.71
CA SER A 148 -26.02 5.85 -5.39
C SER A 148 -25.05 5.52 -4.28
N ILE A 149 -25.21 6.16 -3.12
CA ILE A 149 -24.44 5.84 -1.92
C ILE A 149 -25.14 4.73 -1.16
N VAL A 150 -24.40 3.68 -0.79
CA VAL A 150 -24.89 2.58 0.04
C VAL A 150 -23.93 2.39 1.21
N GLU A 151 -24.41 2.71 2.42
CA GLU A 151 -23.59 2.71 3.64
C GLU A 151 -22.37 3.65 3.53
N ASP A 152 -21.15 3.12 3.45
CA ASP A 152 -19.93 3.89 3.24
C ASP A 152 -19.31 3.68 1.85
N GLY A 153 -20.06 3.12 0.89
CA GLY A 153 -19.58 2.85 -0.46
C GLY A 153 -20.46 3.42 -1.57
N LEU A 154 -19.98 3.26 -2.80
CA LEU A 154 -20.62 3.69 -4.04
C LEU A 154 -21.22 2.49 -4.78
N MET A 155 -22.51 2.55 -5.13
CA MET A 155 -23.19 1.56 -5.97
C MET A 155 -23.49 2.19 -7.33
N VAL A 156 -22.98 1.58 -8.39
CA VAL A 156 -23.16 2.03 -9.78
C VAL A 156 -23.90 0.95 -10.56
N GLN A 157 -25.19 1.18 -10.80
CA GLN A 157 -26.01 0.28 -11.60
C GLN A 157 -25.89 0.67 -13.08
N ILE A 158 -25.46 -0.27 -13.91
CA ILE A 158 -25.20 -0.09 -15.33
C ILE A 158 -25.87 -1.20 -16.14
N THR A 159 -26.02 -0.99 -17.45
CA THR A 159 -26.53 -2.01 -18.35
C THR A 159 -25.51 -3.14 -18.54
N PRO A 160 -25.92 -4.35 -18.95
CA PRO A 160 -24.98 -5.42 -19.30
C PRO A 160 -23.93 -4.98 -20.34
N GLU A 161 -24.33 -4.22 -21.36
CA GLU A 161 -23.41 -3.75 -22.40
C GLU A 161 -22.36 -2.77 -21.84
N THR A 162 -22.76 -1.90 -20.91
CA THR A 162 -21.83 -0.99 -20.24
C THR A 162 -20.88 -1.75 -19.31
N MET A 163 -21.36 -2.84 -18.69
CA MET A 163 -20.54 -3.72 -17.86
C MET A 163 -19.46 -4.44 -18.68
N ASP A 164 -19.80 -4.91 -19.88
CA ASP A 164 -18.83 -5.52 -20.81
C ASP A 164 -17.78 -4.50 -21.25
N GLY A 165 -18.21 -3.28 -21.57
CA GLY A 165 -17.32 -2.16 -21.89
C GLY A 165 -16.35 -1.82 -20.74
N LEU A 166 -16.86 -1.77 -19.51
CA LEU A 166 -16.04 -1.54 -18.32
C LEU A 166 -15.00 -2.66 -18.12
N ARG A 167 -15.40 -3.93 -18.27
CA ARG A 167 -14.48 -5.07 -18.16
C ARG A 167 -13.38 -5.02 -19.22
N LEU A 168 -13.75 -4.70 -20.46
CA LEU A 168 -12.77 -4.58 -21.54
C LEU A 168 -11.78 -3.45 -21.25
N ALA A 169 -12.26 -2.27 -20.86
CA ALA A 169 -11.39 -1.13 -20.53
C ALA A 169 -10.43 -1.45 -19.37
N LEU A 170 -10.90 -2.14 -18.33
CA LEU A 170 -10.04 -2.58 -17.22
C LEU A 170 -8.97 -3.59 -17.66
N ARG A 171 -9.31 -4.54 -18.53
CA ARG A 171 -8.34 -5.50 -19.11
C ARG A 171 -7.32 -4.82 -20.02
N GLU A 172 -7.71 -3.77 -20.72
CA GLU A 172 -6.82 -2.99 -21.58
C GLU A 172 -6.07 -1.87 -20.84
N GLN A 173 -6.25 -1.77 -19.51
CA GLN A 173 -5.69 -0.69 -18.68
C GLN A 173 -6.02 0.72 -19.19
N LYS A 174 -7.24 0.87 -19.74
CA LYS A 174 -7.78 2.13 -20.26
C LYS A 174 -8.77 2.75 -19.28
N ASP A 175 -8.82 4.07 -19.31
CA ASP A 175 -9.81 4.85 -18.58
C ASP A 175 -11.21 4.57 -19.15
N PHE A 176 -12.22 4.64 -18.29
CA PHE A 176 -13.61 4.38 -18.67
C PHE A 176 -14.54 5.40 -18.02
N LYS A 177 -15.58 5.82 -18.73
CA LYS A 177 -16.53 6.83 -18.25
C LYS A 177 -17.95 6.33 -18.36
N ILE A 178 -18.67 6.35 -17.24
CA ILE A 178 -20.07 5.98 -17.15
C ILE A 178 -20.90 7.26 -16.99
N THR A 179 -21.87 7.45 -17.89
CA THR A 179 -22.82 8.56 -17.80
C THR A 179 -24.07 8.09 -17.07
N CYS A 180 -24.31 8.65 -15.88
CA CYS A 180 -25.46 8.36 -15.03
C CYS A 180 -26.58 9.37 -15.26
N GLY A 181 -27.82 8.95 -14.96
CA GLY A 181 -29.02 9.76 -15.10
C GLY A 181 -30.00 9.20 -16.13
N LYS A 182 -31.12 9.92 -16.30
CA LYS A 182 -32.15 9.56 -17.29
C LYS A 182 -31.66 9.88 -18.70
N VAL A 183 -32.15 9.12 -19.68
CA VAL A 183 -31.81 9.32 -21.10
C VAL A 183 -32.12 10.74 -21.56
N ASP A 184 -33.30 11.25 -21.18
CA ASP A 184 -33.84 12.52 -21.67
C ASP A 184 -33.49 13.75 -20.80
N ALA A 185 -32.80 13.56 -19.67
CA ALA A 185 -32.49 14.64 -18.73
C ALA A 185 -30.99 14.96 -18.73
N VAL A 186 -30.52 15.63 -19.79
CA VAL A 186 -29.10 15.91 -20.00
C VAL A 186 -28.52 16.81 -18.90
N ASP A 187 -29.28 17.79 -18.42
CA ASP A 187 -28.83 18.76 -17.40
C ASP A 187 -28.66 18.16 -16.00
N LEU A 188 -29.16 16.94 -15.78
CA LEU A 188 -29.08 16.21 -14.50
C LEU A 188 -28.13 15.00 -14.59
N ARG A 189 -27.24 14.99 -15.58
CA ARG A 189 -26.27 13.90 -15.74
C ARG A 189 -25.18 13.99 -14.69
N GLU A 190 -24.87 12.83 -14.14
CA GLU A 190 -23.72 12.62 -13.26
C GLU A 190 -22.73 11.71 -13.97
N TYR A 191 -21.46 11.77 -13.58
CA TYR A 191 -20.41 10.97 -14.20
C TYR A 191 -19.71 10.10 -13.17
N VAL A 192 -19.44 8.86 -13.54
CA VAL A 192 -18.51 8.00 -12.82
C VAL A 192 -17.33 7.74 -13.74
N ASP A 193 -16.19 8.36 -13.41
CA ASP A 193 -14.94 8.23 -14.14
C ASP A 193 -14.08 7.16 -13.45
N ILE A 194 -13.60 6.18 -14.23
CA ILE A 194 -12.64 5.17 -13.79
C ILE A 194 -11.32 5.54 -14.47
N CYS A 195 -10.34 5.95 -13.67
CA CYS A 195 -9.09 6.52 -14.15
C CYS A 195 -7.90 5.69 -13.67
N TRP A 196 -7.03 5.31 -14.60
CA TRP A 196 -5.72 4.76 -14.28
C TRP A 196 -4.74 5.90 -14.01
N VAL A 197 -4.22 5.95 -12.78
CA VAL A 197 -3.36 7.03 -12.30
C VAL A 197 -1.98 6.52 -11.91
N ASP A 198 -1.01 7.41 -11.96
CA ASP A 198 0.35 7.18 -11.45
C ASP A 198 0.48 7.94 -10.13
N PRO A 199 0.17 7.30 -8.98
CA PRO A 199 0.17 8.00 -7.70
C PRO A 199 1.60 8.41 -7.32
N GLU A 200 1.72 9.59 -6.68
CA GLU A 200 2.99 10.01 -6.07
C GLU A 200 3.42 8.99 -5.01
N GLU A 201 4.62 8.43 -5.13
CA GLU A 201 5.17 7.51 -4.15
C GLU A 201 5.51 8.25 -2.84
N LYS A 202 4.57 8.25 -1.90
CA LYS A 202 4.71 8.85 -0.56
C LYS A 202 5.23 7.86 0.50
N GLY A 203 5.79 6.73 0.05
CA GLY A 203 6.40 5.72 0.92
C GLY A 203 7.61 6.26 1.67
N ASN A 204 7.93 5.68 2.82
CA ASN A 204 9.16 5.98 3.57
C ASN A 204 9.36 7.46 3.94
N LYS A 205 8.26 8.20 4.13
CA LYS A 205 8.31 9.61 4.55
C LYS A 205 9.06 9.78 5.86
N GLY A 206 10.08 10.63 5.86
CA GLY A 206 10.92 10.91 7.03
C GLY A 206 11.98 9.84 7.32
N VAL A 207 12.10 8.80 6.49
CA VAL A 207 13.18 7.82 6.59
C VAL A 207 14.44 8.40 5.95
N ILE A 208 15.55 8.33 6.66
CA ILE A 208 16.86 8.77 6.19
C ILE A 208 17.85 7.60 6.15
N SER A 209 18.74 7.66 5.16
CA SER A 209 19.86 6.74 5.01
C SER A 209 20.78 6.79 6.21
N SER A 210 21.28 5.63 6.62
CA SER A 210 22.26 5.56 7.72
C SER A 210 23.69 5.72 7.24
N VAL A 211 23.92 5.63 5.91
CA VAL A 211 25.22 5.77 5.27
C VAL A 211 25.64 7.24 5.20
N ASP A 212 24.77 8.09 4.67
CA ASP A 212 25.07 9.47 4.25
C ASP A 212 23.96 10.49 4.59
N GLY A 213 22.85 10.05 5.20
CA GLY A 213 21.78 10.94 5.66
C GLY A 213 20.82 11.44 4.57
N ILE A 214 20.88 10.93 3.33
CA ILE A 214 19.92 11.29 2.29
C ILE A 214 18.51 10.78 2.62
N SER A 215 17.50 11.46 2.10
CA SER A 215 16.10 11.03 2.25
C SER A 215 15.83 9.75 1.46
N LEU A 216 15.26 8.74 2.12
CA LEU A 216 14.79 7.50 1.49
C LEU A 216 13.29 7.56 1.15
N GLN A 217 12.67 8.74 1.25
CA GLN A 217 11.27 8.92 0.87
C GLN A 217 11.06 8.66 -0.63
N GLY A 218 10.03 7.88 -0.94
CA GLY A 218 9.67 7.52 -2.32
C GLY A 218 10.44 6.32 -2.88
N PHE A 219 11.49 5.84 -2.21
CA PHE A 219 12.16 4.61 -2.63
C PHE A 219 11.37 3.37 -2.17
N PRO A 220 11.14 2.37 -3.03
CA PRO A 220 10.56 1.09 -2.64
C PRO A 220 11.43 0.38 -1.60
N SER A 221 10.79 -0.26 -0.62
CA SER A 221 11.49 -1.08 0.37
C SER A 221 10.78 -2.40 0.65
N GLU A 222 11.56 -3.41 1.00
CA GLU A 222 11.07 -4.73 1.40
C GLU A 222 11.72 -5.20 2.70
N LYS A 223 10.95 -5.89 3.54
CA LYS A 223 11.47 -6.46 4.79
C LYS A 223 12.34 -7.68 4.50
N ILE A 224 13.53 -7.70 5.09
CA ILE A 224 14.44 -8.85 5.00
C ILE A 224 14.22 -9.73 6.23
N LYS A 225 14.09 -11.03 5.96
CA LYS A 225 14.14 -12.07 6.98
C LYS A 225 15.23 -13.06 6.58
N LEU A 226 16.30 -13.09 7.36
CA LEU A 226 17.36 -14.10 7.25
C LEU A 226 16.95 -15.36 8.01
N GLU A 227 17.40 -16.52 7.54
CA GLU A 227 17.14 -17.80 8.21
C GLU A 227 18.09 -18.04 9.38
N ALA A 228 19.29 -17.46 9.31
CA ALA A 228 20.28 -17.49 10.38
C ALA A 228 20.28 -16.16 11.13
N ASP A 229 20.28 -16.27 12.46
CA ASP A 229 20.60 -15.17 13.36
C ASP A 229 22.13 -15.11 13.53
N PHE A 230 22.71 -13.90 13.48
CA PHE A 230 24.14 -13.68 13.65
C PHE A 230 24.40 -13.00 14.99
N GLU A 231 24.92 -13.76 15.94
CA GLU A 231 25.03 -13.34 17.34
C GLU A 231 26.38 -13.66 17.97
N THR A 232 26.64 -12.92 19.03
CA THR A 232 27.66 -13.15 20.07
C THR A 232 26.90 -13.40 21.38
N ASP A 233 27.60 -13.83 22.43
CA ASP A 233 26.98 -14.10 23.75
C ASP A 233 26.10 -12.94 24.26
N GLU A 234 26.43 -11.69 23.92
CA GLU A 234 25.74 -10.50 24.42
C GLU A 234 24.91 -9.76 23.37
N LYS A 235 25.20 -9.91 22.07
CA LYS A 235 24.66 -9.03 21.01
C LYS A 235 24.28 -9.82 19.77
N ILE A 236 23.25 -9.36 19.07
CA ILE A 236 22.80 -9.92 17.79
C ILE A 236 22.64 -8.81 16.76
N VAL A 237 23.03 -9.08 15.50
CA VAL A 237 22.79 -8.19 14.36
C VAL A 237 21.65 -8.73 13.50
N LYS A 238 20.70 -7.86 13.16
CA LYS A 238 19.56 -8.19 12.30
C LYS A 238 19.46 -7.24 11.12
N CYS A 239 19.50 -7.80 9.92
CA CYS A 239 19.08 -7.08 8.72
C CYS A 239 17.54 -7.05 8.68
N THR A 240 16.95 -5.87 8.65
CA THR A 240 15.48 -5.71 8.75
C THR A 240 14.83 -5.31 7.44
N GLU A 241 15.55 -4.63 6.57
CA GLU A 241 14.96 -3.97 5.39
C GLU A 241 16.01 -3.68 4.32
N VAL A 242 15.57 -3.69 3.06
CA VAL A 242 16.33 -3.23 1.90
C VAL A 242 15.53 -2.16 1.16
N PHE A 243 16.21 -1.10 0.72
CA PHE A 243 15.69 -0.03 -0.12
C PHE A 243 16.27 -0.16 -1.52
N TYR A 244 15.45 0.06 -2.55
CA TYR A 244 15.85 -0.03 -3.95
C TYR A 244 15.91 1.35 -4.60
N PHE A 245 17.09 1.74 -5.08
CA PHE A 245 17.31 2.98 -5.82
C PHE A 245 17.07 2.72 -7.31
N LEU A 246 15.79 2.64 -7.69
CA LEU A 246 15.40 2.37 -9.06
C LEU A 246 15.53 3.65 -9.91
N LYS A 247 16.31 3.59 -11.00
CA LYS A 247 16.42 4.69 -11.97
C LYS A 247 15.25 4.73 -12.96
N ASP A 248 14.47 3.65 -13.10
CA ASP A 248 13.25 3.56 -13.91
C ASP A 248 12.16 2.73 -13.21
N GLN A 249 10.88 3.06 -13.49
CA GLN A 249 9.66 2.55 -12.82
C GLN A 249 9.35 1.06 -13.04
N ASP A 250 10.35 0.20 -13.23
CA ASP A 250 10.16 -1.25 -13.20
C ASP A 250 10.10 -1.73 -11.74
N VAL A 251 8.91 -1.56 -11.16
CA VAL A 251 8.53 -1.85 -9.77
C VAL A 251 8.42 -3.35 -9.49
N SER A 252 8.65 -4.24 -10.46
CA SER A 252 8.82 -5.65 -10.12
C SER A 252 10.19 -5.82 -9.49
N VAL A 253 10.25 -5.73 -8.16
CA VAL A 253 11.37 -6.25 -7.38
C VAL A 253 11.49 -7.73 -7.75
N SER A 254 12.39 -8.02 -8.68
CA SER A 254 12.61 -9.38 -9.14
C SER A 254 12.99 -10.22 -7.93
N ALA A 255 12.40 -11.42 -7.80
CA ALA A 255 12.78 -12.37 -6.75
C ALA A 255 14.30 -12.58 -6.69
N THR A 256 14.98 -12.43 -7.84
CA THR A 256 16.45 -12.45 -7.96
C THR A 256 17.12 -11.29 -7.20
N ARG A 257 16.60 -10.06 -7.28
CA ARG A 257 17.16 -8.90 -6.54
C ARG A 257 16.99 -9.06 -5.04
N TYR A 258 15.85 -9.59 -4.60
CA TYR A 258 15.61 -9.89 -3.20
C TYR A 258 16.54 -11.00 -2.67
N GLN A 259 16.72 -12.06 -3.45
CA GLN A 259 17.65 -13.13 -3.10
C GLN A 259 19.10 -12.65 -3.00
N PHE A 260 19.52 -11.81 -3.95
CA PHE A 260 20.84 -11.19 -3.90
C PHE A 260 21.03 -10.25 -2.70
N ALA A 261 20.00 -9.45 -2.37
CA ALA A 261 20.01 -8.64 -1.15
C ALA A 261 20.15 -9.51 0.12
N LYS A 262 19.52 -10.70 0.17
CA LYS A 262 19.71 -11.64 1.28
C LYS A 262 21.15 -12.15 1.38
N GLU A 263 21.79 -12.46 0.25
CA GLU A 263 23.18 -12.92 0.22
C GLU A 263 24.14 -11.85 0.75
N ILE A 264 23.98 -10.60 0.30
CA ILE A 264 24.72 -9.44 0.83
C ILE A 264 24.45 -9.26 2.33
N ALA A 265 23.18 -9.38 2.75
CA ALA A 265 22.81 -9.25 4.15
C ALA A 265 23.46 -10.31 5.04
N MET A 266 23.54 -11.56 4.58
CA MET A 266 24.22 -12.64 5.30
C MET A 266 25.72 -12.37 5.42
N ALA A 267 26.38 -12.00 4.32
CA ALA A 267 27.81 -11.72 4.31
C ALA A 267 28.17 -10.53 5.22
N CYS A 268 27.39 -9.44 5.16
CA CYS A 268 27.55 -8.29 6.05
C CYS A 268 27.35 -8.69 7.52
N SER A 269 26.29 -9.45 7.83
CA SER A 269 26.00 -9.87 9.20
C SER A 269 27.12 -10.75 9.77
N ALA A 270 27.68 -11.66 8.97
CA ALA A 270 28.82 -12.48 9.35
C ALA A 270 30.08 -11.64 9.62
N ALA A 271 30.38 -10.66 8.76
CA ALA A 271 31.54 -9.77 8.90
C ALA A 271 31.42 -8.82 10.10
N LEU A 272 30.22 -8.38 10.44
CA LEU A 272 29.98 -7.52 11.61
C LEU A 272 29.96 -8.30 12.93
N CYS A 273 29.74 -9.62 12.90
CA CYS A 273 29.57 -10.45 14.09
C CYS A 273 30.73 -10.33 15.12
N PRO A 274 32.02 -10.37 14.72
CA PRO A 274 33.13 -10.18 15.66
C PRO A 274 33.18 -8.80 16.32
N HIS A 275 32.49 -7.81 15.74
CA HIS A 275 32.58 -6.39 16.08
C HIS A 275 31.38 -5.85 16.84
N LEU A 276 30.33 -6.65 17.05
CA LEU A 276 29.04 -6.17 17.58
C LEU A 276 29.16 -5.46 18.92
N LYS A 277 29.98 -5.98 19.83
CA LYS A 277 30.22 -5.39 21.15
C LYS A 277 30.83 -3.98 21.04
N THR A 278 31.85 -3.84 20.20
CA THR A 278 32.55 -2.57 19.98
C THR A 278 31.66 -1.57 19.23
N LEU A 279 30.93 -2.02 18.20
CA LEU A 279 30.00 -1.18 17.45
C LEU A 279 28.90 -0.62 18.37
N LYS A 280 28.27 -1.49 19.16
CA LYS A 280 27.27 -1.11 20.17
C LYS A 280 27.81 -0.11 21.19
N SER A 281 29.01 -0.36 21.72
CA SER A 281 29.64 0.49 22.74
C SER A 281 29.98 1.89 22.21
N ASN A 282 30.20 2.03 20.90
CA ASN A 282 30.42 3.32 20.24
C ASN A 282 29.12 3.96 19.70
N GLY A 283 27.95 3.43 20.06
CA GLY A 283 26.65 3.98 19.67
C GLY A 283 26.19 3.63 18.24
N MET A 284 26.96 2.83 17.49
CA MET A 284 26.63 2.42 16.12
C MET A 284 25.58 1.29 16.13
N ASN A 285 24.35 1.64 16.47
CA ASN A 285 23.24 0.71 16.66
C ASN A 285 22.47 0.40 15.38
N LYS A 286 22.46 1.34 14.44
CA LYS A 286 21.82 1.24 13.13
C LYS A 286 22.89 1.42 12.07
N ILE A 287 23.13 0.40 11.27
CA ILE A 287 24.14 0.40 10.21
C ILE A 287 23.41 0.32 8.87
N GLY A 288 23.78 1.21 7.95
CA GLY A 288 23.40 1.14 6.55
C GLY A 288 24.53 0.54 5.73
N LEU A 289 24.20 -0.30 4.77
CA LEU A 289 25.12 -0.79 3.74
C LEU A 289 24.50 -0.49 2.37
N ARG A 290 25.08 0.44 1.63
CA ARG A 290 24.70 0.72 0.25
C ARG A 290 25.63 -0.04 -0.69
N VAL A 291 25.06 -0.77 -1.64
CA VAL A 291 25.78 -1.47 -2.70
C VAL A 291 25.32 -0.91 -4.03
N SER A 292 26.27 -0.45 -4.83
CA SER A 292 26.04 0.14 -6.15
C SER A 292 26.78 -0.68 -7.19
N ILE A 293 26.04 -1.16 -8.18
CA ILE A 293 26.54 -1.98 -9.27
C ILE A 293 26.04 -1.42 -10.59
N ASP A 294 26.98 -1.04 -11.44
CA ASP A 294 26.77 -0.61 -12.82
C ASP A 294 27.72 -1.38 -13.75
N THR A 295 27.68 -1.13 -15.06
CA THR A 295 28.52 -1.84 -16.05
C THR A 295 30.01 -1.78 -15.72
N ASP A 296 30.47 -0.64 -15.19
CA ASP A 296 31.89 -0.37 -14.95
C ASP A 296 32.20 -0.08 -13.47
N MET A 297 31.19 -0.19 -12.59
CA MET A 297 31.31 0.21 -11.20
C MET A 297 30.74 -0.86 -10.27
N VAL A 298 31.55 -1.32 -9.32
CA VAL A 298 31.12 -2.19 -8.23
C VAL A 298 31.67 -1.58 -6.95
N GLU A 299 30.79 -0.99 -6.15
CA GLU A 299 31.18 -0.34 -4.90
C GLU A 299 30.21 -0.66 -3.78
N PHE A 300 30.70 -0.56 -2.54
CA PHE A 300 29.86 -0.54 -1.36
C PHE A 300 30.27 0.59 -0.43
N GLN A 301 29.30 1.08 0.33
CA GLN A 301 29.49 2.06 1.39
C GLN A 301 28.77 1.57 2.63
N ALA A 302 29.42 1.62 3.78
CA ALA A 302 28.81 1.28 5.06
C ALA A 302 28.91 2.46 6.01
N GLY A 303 27.82 2.76 6.73
CA GLY A 303 27.79 3.88 7.66
C GLY A 303 26.76 3.73 8.76
N SER A 304 26.88 4.60 9.75
CA SER A 304 25.94 4.74 10.87
C SER A 304 25.71 6.22 11.13
N GLU A 305 24.45 6.61 11.34
CA GLU A 305 24.06 8.01 11.61
C GLU A 305 24.56 9.04 10.56
N GLY A 306 24.65 8.62 9.29
CA GLY A 306 25.09 9.49 8.19
C GLY A 306 26.62 9.68 8.12
N ARG A 307 27.38 8.84 8.83
CA ARG A 307 28.85 8.82 8.80
C ARG A 307 29.34 7.44 8.40
N LEU A 308 30.38 7.39 7.58
CA LEU A 308 31.01 6.14 7.19
C LEU A 308 31.58 5.40 8.40
N LEU A 309 31.52 4.06 8.36
CA LEU A 309 32.16 3.24 9.38
C LEU A 309 33.69 3.42 9.36
N PRO A 310 34.36 3.31 10.51
CA PRO A 310 35.82 3.27 10.57
C PRO A 310 36.47 2.26 9.61
N GLN A 311 37.63 2.60 9.06
CA GLN A 311 38.30 1.85 8.00
C GLN A 311 38.55 0.37 8.33
N HIS A 312 38.85 0.04 9.59
CA HIS A 312 39.09 -1.35 9.97
C HIS A 312 37.85 -2.24 9.80
N TYR A 313 36.65 -1.72 10.04
CA TYR A 313 35.41 -2.45 9.74
C TYR A 313 35.18 -2.57 8.24
N LEU A 314 35.52 -1.54 7.47
CA LEU A 314 35.39 -1.56 6.01
C LEU A 314 36.29 -2.61 5.37
N ASN A 315 37.51 -2.82 5.89
CA ASN A 315 38.42 -3.85 5.38
C ASN A 315 37.87 -5.27 5.60
N ASP A 316 37.26 -5.54 6.76
CA ASP A 316 36.65 -6.83 7.05
C ASP A 316 35.38 -7.05 6.21
N LEU A 317 34.59 -5.98 6.01
CA LEU A 317 33.44 -6.00 5.11
C LEU A 317 33.85 -6.24 3.66
N ASP A 318 34.93 -5.63 3.17
CA ASP A 318 35.44 -5.79 1.80
C ASP A 318 35.74 -7.27 1.50
N SER A 319 36.48 -7.93 2.41
CA SER A 319 36.83 -9.34 2.29
C SER A 319 35.62 -10.27 2.22
N ALA A 320 34.51 -9.91 2.86
CA ALA A 320 33.28 -10.69 2.89
C ALA A 320 32.31 -10.36 1.75
N LEU A 321 32.19 -9.08 1.37
CA LEU A 321 31.18 -8.58 0.45
C LEU A 321 31.62 -8.70 -1.01
N ILE A 322 32.87 -8.36 -1.33
CA ILE A 322 33.36 -8.34 -2.73
C ILE A 322 33.15 -9.68 -3.46
N PRO A 323 33.43 -10.86 -2.86
CA PRO A 323 33.18 -12.14 -3.51
C PRO A 323 31.69 -12.38 -3.80
N VAL A 324 30.80 -11.98 -2.87
CA VAL A 324 29.35 -12.15 -3.02
C VAL A 324 28.81 -11.21 -4.08
N ILE A 325 29.28 -9.95 -4.09
CA ILE A 325 28.86 -8.97 -5.08
C ILE A 325 29.26 -9.44 -6.48
N HIS A 326 30.52 -9.83 -6.69
CA HIS A 326 30.96 -10.35 -7.99
C HIS A 326 30.26 -11.68 -8.38
N GLY A 327 30.05 -12.58 -7.41
CA GLY A 327 29.33 -13.84 -7.64
C GLY A 327 27.86 -13.64 -8.02
N GLY A 328 27.20 -12.60 -7.51
CA GLY A 328 25.83 -12.25 -7.88
C GLY A 328 25.73 -11.60 -9.26
N THR A 329 26.71 -10.76 -9.64
CA THR A 329 26.71 -10.08 -10.95
C THR A 329 26.82 -11.02 -12.15
N SER A 330 27.48 -12.17 -11.99
CA SER A 330 27.59 -13.18 -13.07
C SER A 330 26.28 -13.95 -13.28
N ASN A 331 25.38 -13.96 -12.29
CA ASN A 331 24.12 -14.71 -12.29
C ASN A 331 22.92 -13.81 -12.62
N SER A 332 22.85 -13.26 -13.83
CA SER A 332 21.62 -12.70 -14.43
C SER A 332 20.86 -11.61 -13.64
N THR A 333 21.49 -10.94 -12.67
CA THR A 333 20.90 -9.74 -12.06
C THR A 333 20.85 -8.63 -13.09
N SER A 334 19.65 -8.11 -13.38
CA SER A 334 19.44 -6.95 -14.25
C SER A 334 20.21 -5.74 -13.70
N LEU A 335 21.42 -5.49 -14.19
CA LEU A 335 22.16 -4.25 -13.93
C LEU A 335 21.50 -3.09 -14.70
N PRO A 336 21.55 -1.85 -14.21
CA PRO A 336 22.18 -1.39 -12.97
C PRO A 336 21.38 -1.72 -11.70
N LEU A 337 22.07 -1.86 -10.56
CA LEU A 337 21.48 -2.12 -9.26
C LEU A 337 22.09 -1.19 -8.21
N GLU A 338 21.25 -0.47 -7.49
CA GLU A 338 21.66 0.27 -6.30
C GLU A 338 20.66 -0.04 -5.18
N ILE A 339 21.17 -0.57 -4.06
CA ILE A 339 20.37 -0.98 -2.91
C ILE A 339 21.00 -0.52 -1.60
N GLU A 340 20.19 -0.20 -0.60
CA GLU A 340 20.65 0.06 0.77
C GLU A 340 19.98 -0.90 1.76
N LEU A 341 20.79 -1.67 2.47
CA LEU A 341 20.35 -2.59 3.51
C LEU A 341 20.50 -1.95 4.89
N VAL A 342 19.51 -2.19 5.76
CA VAL A 342 19.48 -1.65 7.13
C VAL A 342 19.66 -2.77 8.15
N PHE A 343 20.66 -2.60 9.02
CA PHE A 343 21.00 -3.52 10.10
C PHE A 343 20.81 -2.85 11.45
N PHE A 344 20.31 -3.62 12.42
CA PHE A 344 20.22 -3.22 13.82
C PHE A 344 21.05 -4.15 14.70
N ILE A 345 21.83 -3.56 15.60
CA ILE A 345 22.55 -4.27 16.66
C ILE A 345 21.73 -4.15 17.95
N ILE A 346 21.23 -5.27 18.43
CA ILE A 346 20.39 -5.37 19.62
C ILE A 346 21.03 -6.28 20.68
N GLU A 347 20.55 -6.15 21.91
CA GLU A 347 20.97 -7.01 23.02
C GLU A 347 20.47 -8.44 22.78
N ASN A 348 21.33 -9.43 23.08
CA ASN A 348 20.89 -10.80 23.15
C ASN A 348 20.19 -11.01 24.50
N LEU A 349 18.90 -11.39 24.44
CA LEU A 349 18.08 -11.60 25.63
C LEU A 349 17.96 -13.10 25.88
N PHE A 350 19.07 -13.75 26.23
CA PHE A 350 19.09 -15.14 26.68
C PHE A 350 19.84 -15.29 28.00
#